data_AF-A0A7S2F088-F1
#
_entry.id   AF-A0A7S2F088-F1
#
_cell.length_a   1.000
_cell.length_b   1.000
_cell.length_c   1.000
_cell.angle_alpha   90.00
_cell.angle_beta   90.00
_cell.angle_gamma   90.00
#
_symmetry.space_group_name_H-M   'P 1'
#
loop_
_entity.id
_entity.type
_entity.pdbx_description
1 polymer ?
#
loop_
_entity_poly.entity_id
_entity_poly.type
_entity_poly.pdbx_seq_one_letter_code
_entity_poly.pdbx_strand_id
1 'polypeptide(L)'
;SFAYQHEIYQISASKDDEEAVDTGKGGVLTASLRRTIRELSVTHGEEEYSIQDVFEGCKRRADKLSDLQELILQFHGMHPRYVAWPLQFPWQEYLHGAKGDISDYEEQDKRAAVAG
;
A
#
# COMPACT_ATOMS: atom_id res chain seq x y z
N SER A 1 6.42 35.76 -13.81
CA SER A 1 6.13 34.32 -14.00
C SER A 1 6.37 33.65 -12.66
N PHE A 2 5.33 33.12 -12.01
CA PHE A 2 5.54 32.21 -10.87
C PHE A 2 5.96 30.87 -11.46
N ALA A 3 7.24 30.51 -11.34
CA ALA A 3 7.72 29.18 -11.71
C ALA A 3 7.17 28.18 -10.68
N TYR A 4 5.99 27.64 -10.96
CA TYR A 4 5.37 26.62 -10.13
C TYR A 4 6.24 25.35 -10.19
N GLN A 5 6.93 25.04 -9.09
CA GLN A 5 7.65 23.78 -8.95
C GLN A 5 6.64 22.69 -8.61
N HIS A 6 6.41 21.79 -9.56
CA HIS A 6 5.54 20.64 -9.35
C HIS A 6 6.28 19.61 -8.53
N GLU A 7 5.69 19.18 -7.42
CA GLU A 7 6.12 17.97 -6.73
C GLU A 7 5.37 16.77 -7.31
N ILE A 8 6.10 15.70 -7.61
CA ILE A 8 5.56 14.49 -8.23
C ILE A 8 6.02 13.30 -7.42
N TYR A 9 5.08 12.42 -7.07
CA TYR A 9 5.34 11.17 -6.37
C TYR A 9 4.63 10.05 -7.14
N GLN A 10 5.37 9.01 -7.50
CA GLN A 10 4.89 7.89 -8.31
C GLN A 10 5.27 6.56 -7.65
N ILE A 11 4.28 5.72 -7.40
CA ILE A 11 4.49 4.32 -6.99
C ILE A 11 4.17 3.44 -8.20
N SER A 12 5.17 2.72 -8.69
CA SER A 12 5.04 1.78 -9.81
C SER A 12 4.87 0.35 -9.29
N ALA A 13 4.06 -0.44 -9.99
CA ALA A 13 3.76 -1.84 -9.65
C ALA A 13 4.89 -2.81 -10.00
N SER A 14 5.76 -2.43 -10.93
CA SER A 14 6.88 -3.23 -11.42
C SER A 14 7.96 -2.31 -11.97
N LYS A 15 9.16 -2.85 -12.19
CA LYS A 15 10.19 -2.22 -13.02
C LYS A 15 9.86 -2.29 -14.51
N ASP A 16 10.63 -1.55 -15.31
CA ASP A 16 10.49 -1.54 -16.77
C ASP A 16 10.75 -2.93 -17.41
N ASP A 17 11.52 -3.79 -16.75
CA ASP A 17 11.85 -5.16 -17.16
C ASP A 17 10.98 -6.24 -16.50
N GLU A 18 9.93 -5.84 -15.78
CA GLU A 18 9.05 -6.71 -15.01
C GLU A 18 7.58 -6.48 -15.38
N GLU A 19 6.74 -7.51 -15.24
CA GLU A 19 5.29 -7.39 -15.43
C GLU A 19 4.57 -7.28 -14.08
N ALA A 20 3.55 -6.42 -14.03
CA ALA A 20 2.67 -6.34 -12.86
C ALA A 20 1.85 -7.63 -12.73
N VAL A 21 1.85 -8.20 -11.53
CA VAL A 21 1.23 -9.49 -11.22
C VAL A 21 -0.20 -9.32 -10.72
N ASP A 22 -1.10 -10.13 -11.25
CA ASP A 22 -2.47 -10.31 -10.73
C ASP A 22 -2.55 -11.60 -9.90
N THR A 23 -3.14 -11.50 -8.72
CA THR A 23 -3.31 -12.63 -7.79
C THR A 23 -4.61 -13.42 -8.03
N GLY A 24 -5.37 -13.09 -9.09
CA GLY A 24 -6.73 -13.58 -9.33
C GLY A 24 -7.80 -12.90 -8.46
N LYS A 25 -7.38 -12.07 -7.49
CA LYS A 25 -8.23 -11.25 -6.62
C LYS A 25 -7.88 -9.76 -6.75
N GLY A 26 -7.12 -9.40 -7.76
CA GLY A 26 -6.61 -8.06 -8.03
C GLY A 26 -5.08 -8.01 -8.11
N GLY A 27 -4.57 -6.89 -8.61
CA GLY A 27 -3.14 -6.64 -8.75
C GLY A 27 -2.41 -6.54 -7.40
N VAL A 28 -1.19 -7.05 -7.34
CA VAL A 28 -0.35 -7.08 -6.13
C VAL A 28 -0.18 -5.68 -5.51
N LEU A 29 0.08 -4.65 -6.33
CA LEU A 29 0.19 -3.27 -5.84
C LEU A 29 -1.11 -2.79 -5.20
N THR A 30 -2.25 -2.94 -5.90
CA THR A 30 -3.56 -2.47 -5.42
C THR A 30 -3.98 -3.18 -4.13
N ALA A 31 -3.78 -4.50 -4.06
CA ALA A 31 -4.06 -5.29 -2.87
C ALA A 31 -3.19 -4.87 -1.68
N SER A 32 -1.89 -4.67 -1.92
CA SER A 32 -0.93 -4.22 -0.91
C SER A 32 -1.25 -2.81 -0.42
N LEU A 33 -1.55 -1.88 -1.33
CA LEU A 33 -1.91 -0.50 -1.03
C LEU A 33 -3.15 -0.41 -0.13
N ARG A 34 -4.23 -1.11 -0.50
CA ARG A 34 -5.45 -1.12 0.30
C ARG A 34 -5.22 -1.66 1.71
N ARG A 35 -4.44 -2.74 1.85
CA ARG A 35 -4.09 -3.33 3.16
C ARG A 35 -3.25 -2.36 3.99
N THR A 36 -2.25 -1.71 3.38
CA THR A 36 -1.37 -0.76 4.06
C THR A 36 -2.10 0.49 4.53
N ILE A 37 -2.88 1.14 3.67
CA ILE A 37 -3.63 2.35 4.04
C ILE A 37 -4.59 2.03 5.20
N ARG A 38 -5.27 0.87 5.16
CA ARG A 38 -6.15 0.43 6.25
C ARG A 38 -5.39 0.24 7.57
N GLU A 39 -4.27 -0.48 7.55
CA GLU A 39 -3.44 -0.69 8.75
C GLU A 39 -2.92 0.64 9.32
N LEU A 40 -2.37 1.51 8.47
CA LEU A 40 -1.85 2.80 8.89
C LEU A 40 -2.94 3.70 9.45
N SER A 41 -4.11 3.75 8.82
CA SER A 41 -5.25 4.55 9.29
C SER A 41 -5.78 4.04 10.63
N VAL A 42 -5.82 2.72 10.85
CA VAL A 42 -6.21 2.15 12.15
C VAL A 42 -5.15 2.43 13.22
N THR A 43 -3.87 2.37 12.87
CA THR A 43 -2.76 2.53 13.81
C THR A 43 -2.56 4.00 14.23
N HIS A 44 -2.67 4.93 13.28
CA HIS A 44 -2.47 6.35 13.51
C HIS A 44 -3.77 7.08 13.90
N GLY A 45 -4.94 6.49 13.60
CA GLY A 45 -6.23 7.11 13.88
C GLY A 45 -6.38 8.43 13.12
N GLU A 46 -6.34 9.54 13.84
CA GLU A 46 -6.42 10.90 13.28
C GLU A 46 -5.06 11.46 12.84
N GLU A 47 -3.95 10.81 13.20
CA GLU A 47 -2.61 11.28 12.85
C GLU A 47 -2.27 11.01 11.37
N GLU A 48 -1.48 11.92 10.78
CA GLU A 48 -0.97 11.77 9.42
C GLU A 48 0.17 10.74 9.36
N TYR A 49 0.28 10.04 8.23
CA TYR A 49 1.40 9.16 7.91
C TYR A 49 1.96 9.52 6.53
N SER A 50 3.24 9.26 6.31
CA SER A 50 3.94 9.74 5.13
C SER A 50 3.73 8.86 3.89
N ILE A 51 4.03 9.40 2.71
CA ILE A 51 4.11 8.60 1.47
C ILE A 51 5.14 7.46 1.63
N GLN A 52 6.23 7.70 2.37
CA GLN A 52 7.23 6.67 2.66
C GLN A 52 6.63 5.50 3.46
N ASP A 53 5.83 5.78 4.49
CA ASP A 53 5.20 4.74 5.32
C ASP A 53 4.26 3.85 4.49
N VAL A 54 3.51 4.48 3.57
CA VAL A 54 2.65 3.77 2.62
C VAL A 54 3.48 2.89 1.69
N PHE A 55 4.54 3.43 1.08
CA PHE A 55 5.38 2.65 0.17
C PHE A 55 6.04 1.46 0.88
N GLU A 56 6.61 1.66 2.06
CA GLU A 56 7.25 0.58 2.82
C GLU A 56 6.24 -0.49 3.25
N GLY A 57 5.05 -0.07 3.68
CA GLY A 57 3.98 -1.01 4.00
C GLY A 57 3.51 -1.80 2.79
N CYS A 58 3.43 -1.17 1.60
CA CYS A 58 3.13 -1.84 0.34
C CYS A 58 4.23 -2.84 -0.03
N LYS A 59 5.50 -2.43 0.02
CA LYS A 59 6.65 -3.28 -0.33
C LYS A 59 6.68 -4.55 0.52
N ARG A 60 6.59 -4.41 1.85
CA ARG A 60 6.54 -5.56 2.79
C ARG A 60 5.40 -6.55 2.51
N ARG A 61 4.31 -6.11 1.87
CA ARG A 61 3.16 -6.94 1.54
C ARG A 61 3.28 -7.53 0.14
N ALA A 62 3.75 -6.75 -0.82
CA ALA A 62 4.01 -7.20 -2.17
C ALA A 62 5.03 -8.35 -2.17
N ASP A 63 6.12 -8.22 -1.40
CA ASP A 63 7.16 -9.25 -1.24
C ASP A 63 6.61 -10.58 -0.67
N LYS A 64 5.44 -10.57 -0.02
CA LYS A 64 4.76 -11.79 0.48
C LYS A 64 3.78 -12.38 -0.53
N LEU A 65 3.31 -11.58 -1.48
CA LEU A 65 2.32 -11.98 -2.48
C LEU A 65 2.97 -12.47 -3.76
N SER A 66 4.13 -11.92 -4.13
CA SER A 66 4.87 -12.31 -5.32
C SER A 66 6.34 -11.91 -5.21
N ASP A 67 7.21 -12.77 -5.72
CA ASP A 67 8.63 -12.54 -5.93
C ASP A 67 8.96 -12.13 -7.38
N LEU A 68 7.94 -11.99 -8.24
CA LEU A 68 8.08 -11.73 -9.68
C LEU A 68 8.04 -10.23 -10.03
N GLN A 69 7.69 -9.37 -9.08
CA GLN A 69 7.62 -7.92 -9.29
C GLN A 69 8.17 -7.16 -8.08
N GLU A 70 8.88 -6.07 -8.34
CA GLU A 70 9.35 -5.14 -7.32
C GLU A 70 8.63 -3.79 -7.44
N LEU A 71 8.05 -3.33 -6.33
CA LEU A 71 7.48 -1.99 -6.25
C LEU A 71 8.59 -0.94 -6.20
N ILE A 72 8.43 0.14 -6.97
CA ILE A 72 9.36 1.29 -6.95
C ILE A 72 8.62 2.56 -6.57
N LEU A 73 9.26 3.39 -5.74
CA LEU A 73 8.88 4.77 -5.46
C LEU A 73 9.84 5.72 -6.19
N GLN A 74 9.30 6.53 -7.09
CA GLN A 74 10.01 7.62 -7.76
C GLN A 74 9.38 8.95 -7.34
N PHE A 75 10.20 9.98 -7.15
CA PHE A 75 9.70 11.29 -6.78
C PHE A 75 10.58 12.43 -7.29
N HIS A 76 9.96 13.60 -7.42
CA HIS A 76 10.61 14.88 -7.67
C HIS A 76 10.03 15.91 -6.70
N GLY A 77 10.86 16.52 -5.86
CA GLY A 77 10.43 17.45 -4.81
C GLY A 77 10.97 17.06 -3.44
N MET A 78 10.20 17.33 -2.39
CA MET A 78 10.52 16.94 -1.02
C MET A 78 10.69 15.42 -0.87
N HIS A 79 11.54 14.98 0.06
CA HIS A 79 11.69 13.54 0.32
C HIS A 79 10.36 12.95 0.85
N PRO A 80 9.87 11.80 0.33
CA PRO A 80 8.55 11.24 0.64
C PRO A 80 8.23 11.05 2.12
N ARG A 81 9.26 10.80 2.95
CA ARG A 81 9.16 10.71 4.41
C ARG A 81 8.64 11.97 5.11
N TYR A 82 8.69 13.12 4.45
CA TYR A 82 8.24 14.41 4.99
C TYR A 82 6.94 14.89 4.36
N VAL A 83 6.31 14.05 3.53
CA VAL A 83 5.12 14.39 2.76
C VAL A 83 4.00 13.49 3.22
N ALA A 84 2.93 14.08 3.74
CA ALA A 84 1.76 13.35 4.21
C ALA A 84 1.09 12.62 3.04
N TRP A 85 0.65 11.40 3.30
CA TRP A 85 -0.17 10.65 2.35
C TRP A 85 -1.56 11.31 2.26
N PRO A 86 -2.05 11.63 1.06
CA PRO A 86 -3.23 12.48 0.89
C PRO A 86 -4.57 11.79 1.17
N LEU A 87 -4.60 10.46 1.29
CA LEU A 87 -5.83 9.67 1.41
C LEU A 87 -5.82 8.79 2.66
N GLN A 88 -6.42 9.28 3.73
CA GLN A 88 -6.69 8.45 4.92
C GLN A 88 -7.88 7.51 4.66
N PHE A 89 -7.81 6.28 5.19
CA PHE A 89 -8.98 5.40 5.24
C PHE A 89 -9.92 5.87 6.36
N PRO A 90 -11.25 5.78 6.20
CA PRO A 90 -12.19 6.05 7.29
C PRO A 90 -12.09 4.97 8.37
N TRP A 91 -11.07 5.06 9.23
CA TRP A 91 -10.75 4.08 10.27
C TRP A 91 -11.87 3.89 11.30
N GLN A 92 -12.68 4.94 11.52
CA GLN A 92 -13.83 4.96 12.42
C GLN A 92 -14.88 3.90 12.03
N GLU A 93 -15.05 3.61 10.74
CA GLU A 93 -15.97 2.57 10.26
C GLU A 93 -15.58 1.17 10.75
N TYR A 94 -14.31 0.95 11.10
CA TYR A 94 -13.82 -0.34 11.59
C TYR A 94 -13.91 -0.52 13.09
N LEU A 95 -14.01 0.55 13.87
CA LEU A 95 -14.28 0.44 15.31
C LEU A 95 -15.65 -0.20 15.58
N HIS A 96 -16.61 -0.05 14.65
CA HIS A 96 -17.97 -0.56 14.79
C HIS A 96 -18.21 -1.93 14.13
N GLY A 97 -17.24 -2.47 13.38
CA GLY A 97 -17.43 -3.66 12.51
C GLY A 97 -16.42 -4.81 12.68
N ALA A 98 -15.53 -4.78 13.67
CA ALA A 98 -14.41 -5.71 13.82
C ALA A 98 -14.77 -7.16 14.28
N LYS A 99 -15.81 -7.78 13.69
CA LYS A 99 -16.10 -9.21 13.89
C LYS A 99 -16.06 -10.09 12.62
N GLY A 100 -15.93 -9.52 11.42
CA GLY A 100 -15.99 -10.32 10.18
C GLY A 100 -14.75 -10.29 9.28
N ASP A 101 -14.01 -9.18 9.25
CA ASP A 101 -13.24 -8.85 8.03
C ASP A 101 -11.71 -8.83 8.22
N ILE A 102 -11.22 -9.26 9.39
CA ILE A 102 -9.79 -9.39 9.70
C ILE A 102 -9.37 -10.87 9.62
N SER A 103 -10.21 -11.80 10.13
CA SER A 103 -9.95 -13.24 10.07
C SER A 103 -9.98 -13.80 8.64
N ASP A 104 -10.88 -13.28 7.80
CA ASP A 104 -11.14 -13.85 6.47
C ASP A 104 -9.96 -13.67 5.50
N TYR A 105 -9.08 -12.70 5.76
CA TYR A 105 -7.88 -12.47 4.95
C TYR A 105 -6.64 -13.16 5.52
N GLU A 106 -6.48 -13.28 6.84
CA GLU A 106 -5.42 -14.08 7.46
C GLU A 106 -5.57 -15.57 7.16
N GLU A 107 -6.82 -16.07 7.11
CA GLU A 107 -7.10 -17.44 6.70
C GLU A 107 -6.86 -17.64 5.19
N GLN A 108 -7.00 -16.60 4.38
CA GLN A 108 -6.70 -16.63 2.94
C GLN A 108 -5.20 -16.59 2.63
N ASP A 109 -4.39 -15.81 3.36
CA ASP A 109 -2.92 -15.82 3.25
C ASP A 109 -2.36 -17.21 3.64
N LYS A 110 -2.89 -17.81 4.72
CA LYS A 110 -2.52 -19.17 5.13
C LYS A 110 -2.90 -20.24 4.11
N ARG A 111 -3.99 -20.06 3.35
CA ARG A 111 -4.40 -21.01 2.31
C ARG A 111 -3.62 -20.83 1.01
N ALA A 112 -3.26 -19.61 0.64
CA ALA A 112 -2.42 -19.34 -0.54
C ALA A 112 -0.99 -19.88 -0.36
N ALA A 113 -0.42 -19.79 0.85
CA ALA A 113 0.89 -20.31 1.17
C ALA A 113 1.00 -21.85 1.26
N VAL A 114 -0.13 -22.58 1.24
CA VAL A 114 -0.18 -24.05 1.35
C VAL A 114 -0.51 -24.71 -0.01
N ALA A 115 -0.90 -23.93 -1.02
CA ALA A 115 -1.36 -24.41 -2.32
C ALA A 115 -0.34 -24.26 -3.47
N GLY A 116 0.86 -23.72 -3.19
CA GLY A 116 2.01 -23.66 -4.09
C GLY A 116 3.15 -24.52 -3.57
#